data_AF-A0A662C048-F1
#
_entry.id   AF-A0A662C048-F1
#
_cell.length_a   1.000
_cell.length_b   1.000
_cell.length_c   1.000
_cell.angle_alpha   90.00
_cell.angle_beta   90.00
_cell.angle_gamma   90.00
#
_symmetry.space_group_name_H-M   'P 1'
#
loop_
_entity.id
_entity.type
_entity.pdbx_description
1 polymer ?
#
loop_
_entity_poly.entity_id
_entity_poly.type
_entity_poly.pdbx_seq_one_letter_code
_entity_poly.pdbx_strand_id
1 'polypeptide(L)'
;MILSLQFCGTTSERHEIIPPLAVAPHDISTIKDIPESHKAFLARFLPEIHTANNQILTLRNQVLDLQDTLVKFEKLSDTQQIMLKRLLARYRLDPISAKAEYTKEDISLSIAALLKRLDIIPVKLVMAQAIIESGWGNSGFAKNGNNYFGVHCYTDGCGVKPAGNDSADFYVKTYRSEMAGIEDYLWILNTGHAYRGLRDTRLKLKNENKAIDPIALAQGLSAYSTKGEEYVKMVSNIIKNYIPENTDDLLTGSKP
;
A
#
# COMPACT_ATOMS: atom_id res chain seq x y z
N MET A 1 9.55 -24.61 -28.01
CA MET A 1 9.05 -23.27 -28.39
C MET A 1 9.22 -22.37 -27.18
N ILE A 2 10.39 -21.75 -27.05
CA ILE A 2 10.80 -20.99 -25.87
C ILE A 2 10.23 -19.58 -26.03
N LEU A 3 9.25 -19.21 -25.20
CA LEU A 3 8.80 -17.82 -25.10
C LEU A 3 9.92 -17.02 -24.44
N SER A 4 10.69 -16.29 -25.24
CA SER A 4 11.59 -15.24 -24.79
C SER A 4 10.75 -14.08 -24.24
N LEU A 5 10.57 -14.03 -22.91
CA LEU A 5 10.06 -12.86 -22.22
C LEU A 5 11.13 -11.77 -22.26
N GLN A 6 11.05 -10.94 -23.30
CA GLN A 6 11.92 -9.80 -23.51
C GLN A 6 11.46 -8.67 -22.57
N PHE A 7 11.92 -8.70 -21.31
CA PHE A 7 11.76 -7.57 -20.40
C PHE A 7 12.80 -6.50 -20.75
N CYS A 8 12.46 -5.68 -21.75
CA CYS A 8 13.12 -4.40 -21.94
C CYS A 8 12.49 -3.42 -20.96
N GLY A 9 13.06 -3.32 -19.76
CA GLY A 9 12.71 -2.26 -18.80
C GLY A 9 13.09 -0.93 -19.43
N THR A 10 12.10 -0.20 -19.94
CA THR A 10 12.31 1.18 -20.35
C THR A 10 12.39 2.05 -19.10
N THR A 11 13.09 3.19 -19.19
CA THR A 11 13.10 4.27 -18.20
C THR A 11 11.70 4.75 -17.75
N SER A 12 10.65 4.33 -18.46
CA SER A 12 9.23 4.65 -18.23
C SER A 12 8.61 4.05 -16.96
N GLU A 13 9.24 3.09 -16.28
CA GLU A 13 8.68 2.49 -15.04
C GLU A 13 9.04 3.23 -13.74
N ARG A 14 10.02 4.14 -13.78
CA ARG A 14 10.47 4.87 -12.59
C ARG A 14 9.46 5.96 -12.26
N HIS A 15 9.01 5.98 -11.01
CA HIS A 15 8.07 6.98 -10.55
C HIS A 15 8.83 8.13 -9.90
N GLU A 16 8.41 9.34 -10.26
CA GLU A 16 8.85 10.56 -9.59
C GLU A 16 8.30 10.58 -8.17
N ILE A 17 9.16 10.94 -7.21
CA ILE A 17 8.81 11.03 -5.79
C ILE A 17 8.56 12.49 -5.48
N ILE A 18 7.30 12.84 -5.25
CA ILE A 18 6.90 14.22 -4.96
C ILE A 18 6.60 14.32 -3.46
N PRO A 19 7.34 15.12 -2.67
CA PRO A 19 6.98 15.36 -1.28
C PRO A 19 5.59 16.02 -1.22
N PRO A 20 4.67 15.50 -0.41
CA PRO A 20 3.34 16.10 -0.33
C PRO A 20 3.41 17.44 0.39
N LEU A 21 2.69 18.43 -0.13
CA LEU A 21 2.41 19.68 0.58
C LEU A 21 1.46 19.43 1.75
N ALA A 22 1.53 20.32 2.74
CA ALA A 22 0.53 20.36 3.80
C ALA A 22 -0.83 20.74 3.20
N VAL A 23 -1.86 19.94 3.50
CA VAL A 23 -3.24 20.20 3.08
C VAL A 23 -3.98 20.83 4.24
N ALA A 24 -4.68 21.95 4.01
CA ALA A 24 -5.49 22.57 5.04
C ALA A 24 -6.94 22.04 4.99
N PRO A 25 -7.66 21.94 6.13
CA PRO A 25 -9.05 21.48 6.14
C PRO A 25 -9.99 22.30 5.24
N HIS A 26 -9.75 23.61 5.11
CA HIS A 26 -10.57 24.49 4.27
C HIS A 26 -10.36 24.27 2.76
N ASP A 27 -9.27 23.60 2.37
CA ASP A 27 -9.01 23.22 0.98
C ASP A 27 -9.73 21.93 0.59
N ILE A 28 -10.31 21.21 1.57
CA ILE A 28 -11.04 19.97 1.34
C ILE A 28 -12.44 20.28 0.81
N SER A 29 -12.66 19.90 -0.44
CA SER A 29 -13.97 19.91 -1.11
C SER A 29 -14.36 18.49 -1.52
N THR A 30 -15.60 18.10 -1.20
CA THR A 30 -16.18 16.78 -1.47
C THR A 30 -17.58 16.92 -2.06
N ILE A 31 -18.08 15.90 -2.76
CA ILE A 31 -19.44 15.94 -3.36
C ILE A 31 -20.51 16.12 -2.28
N LYS A 32 -20.38 15.41 -1.15
CA LYS A 32 -21.23 15.63 0.02
C LYS A 32 -20.57 16.65 0.94
N ASP A 33 -21.37 17.53 1.51
CA ASP A 33 -20.89 18.36 2.62
C ASP A 33 -20.61 17.48 3.83
N ILE A 34 -19.48 17.75 4.48
CA ILE A 34 -18.97 16.98 5.61
C ILE A 34 -18.58 17.92 6.75
N PRO A 35 -18.73 17.48 8.02
CA PRO A 35 -18.33 18.27 9.17
C PRO A 35 -16.85 18.69 9.11
N GLU A 36 -16.52 19.80 9.75
CA GLU A 36 -15.14 20.30 9.80
C GLU A 36 -14.16 19.29 10.42
N SER A 37 -14.62 18.48 11.38
CA SER A 37 -13.82 17.38 11.94
C SER A 37 -13.44 16.33 10.90
N HIS A 38 -14.30 16.06 9.92
CA HIS A 38 -14.04 15.12 8.83
C HIS A 38 -13.10 15.72 7.80
N LYS A 39 -13.23 17.01 7.48
CA LYS A 39 -12.24 17.73 6.65
C LYS A 39 -10.86 17.72 7.28
N ALA A 40 -10.79 17.99 8.59
CA ALA A 40 -9.56 17.92 9.36
C ALA A 40 -8.94 16.51 9.36
N PHE A 41 -9.77 15.46 9.46
CA PHE A 41 -9.31 14.08 9.29
C PHE A 41 -8.66 13.87 7.92
N LEU A 42 -9.36 14.22 6.83
CA LEU A 42 -8.86 14.04 5.46
C LEU A 42 -7.57 14.83 5.21
N ALA A 43 -7.53 16.10 5.59
CA ALA A 43 -6.39 17.00 5.40
C ALA A 43 -5.12 16.50 6.10
N ARG A 44 -5.28 15.90 7.29
CA ARG A 44 -4.17 15.30 8.04
C ARG A 44 -3.70 13.97 7.44
N PHE A 45 -4.63 13.10 7.04
CA PHE A 45 -4.32 11.75 6.56
C PHE A 45 -3.73 11.71 5.15
N LEU A 46 -4.17 12.62 4.26
CA LEU A 46 -3.74 12.71 2.85
C LEU A 46 -2.22 12.72 2.69
N PRO A 47 -1.46 13.66 3.30
CA PRO A 47 -0.01 13.72 3.14
C PRO A 47 0.71 12.51 3.75
N GLU A 48 0.17 11.91 4.82
CA GLU A 48 0.78 10.70 5.42
C GLU A 48 0.66 9.48 4.51
N ILE A 49 -0.51 9.26 3.88
CA ILE A 49 -0.69 8.19 2.89
C ILE A 49 0.25 8.41 1.69
N HIS A 50 0.35 9.64 1.20
CA HIS A 50 1.24 9.96 0.09
C HIS A 50 2.72 9.69 0.46
N THR A 51 3.14 10.11 1.65
CA THR A 51 4.48 9.84 2.17
C THR A 51 4.76 8.34 2.24
N ALA A 52 3.80 7.53 2.70
CA ALA A 52 3.96 6.08 2.79
C ALA A 52 4.09 5.43 1.39
N ASN A 53 3.32 5.91 0.41
CA ASN A 53 3.45 5.49 -0.99
C ASN A 53 4.80 5.89 -1.59
N ASN A 54 5.31 7.08 -1.30
CA ASN A 54 6.64 7.53 -1.74
C ASN A 54 7.77 6.64 -1.20
N GLN A 55 7.66 6.18 0.04
CA GLN A 55 8.61 5.21 0.60
C GLN A 55 8.57 3.87 -0.18
N ILE A 56 7.37 3.40 -0.56
CA ILE A 56 7.22 2.20 -1.39
C ILE A 56 7.84 2.41 -2.78
N LEU A 57 7.62 3.56 -3.40
CA LEU A 57 8.20 3.91 -4.70
C LEU A 57 9.73 4.03 -4.64
N THR A 58 10.27 4.53 -3.55
CA THR A 58 11.73 4.55 -3.31
C THR A 58 12.30 3.14 -3.36
N LEU A 59 11.68 2.19 -2.64
CA LEU A 59 12.08 0.78 -2.66
C LEU A 59 11.87 0.16 -4.04
N ARG A 60 10.79 0.51 -4.75
CA ARG A 60 10.54 0.05 -6.12
C ARG A 60 11.65 0.49 -7.06
N ASN A 61 12.02 1.77 -7.05
CA ASN A 61 13.08 2.33 -7.89
C ASN A 61 14.43 1.64 -7.62
N GLN A 62 14.72 1.34 -6.36
CA GLN A 62 15.90 0.55 -6.01
C GLN A 62 15.86 -0.88 -6.59
N VAL A 63 14.70 -1.54 -6.62
CA VAL A 63 14.57 -2.88 -7.23
C VAL A 63 14.67 -2.81 -8.77
N LEU A 64 14.19 -1.73 -9.39
CA LEU A 64 14.43 -1.47 -10.81
C LEU A 64 15.92 -1.28 -11.11
N ASP A 65 16.69 -0.60 -10.24
CA ASP A 65 18.16 -0.50 -10.37
C ASP A 65 18.84 -1.88 -10.33
N LEU A 66 18.34 -2.80 -9.49
CA LEU A 66 18.82 -4.18 -9.46
C LEU A 66 18.50 -4.89 -10.78
N GLN A 67 17.30 -4.68 -11.33
CA GLN A 67 16.91 -5.25 -12.62
C GLN A 67 17.84 -4.78 -13.74
N ASP A 68 18.06 -3.46 -13.84
CA ASP A 68 18.93 -2.85 -14.85
C ASP A 68 20.37 -3.37 -14.73
N THR A 69 20.88 -3.48 -13.50
CA THR A 69 22.20 -4.06 -13.23
C THR A 69 22.29 -5.52 -13.70
N LEU A 70 21.28 -6.35 -13.36
CA LEU A 70 21.26 -7.76 -13.73
C LEU A 70 21.18 -7.94 -15.26
N VAL A 71 20.43 -7.09 -15.97
CA VAL A 71 20.36 -7.12 -17.43
C VAL A 71 21.70 -6.73 -18.04
N LYS A 72 22.33 -5.66 -17.55
CA LYS A 72 23.57 -5.10 -18.13
C LYS A 72 24.81 -5.94 -17.84
N PHE A 73 24.92 -6.48 -16.63
CA PHE A 73 26.15 -7.14 -16.15
C PHE A 73 25.99 -8.64 -15.89
N GLU A 74 24.77 -9.17 -16.06
CA GLU A 74 24.40 -10.58 -15.82
C GLU A 74 24.53 -11.05 -14.36
N LYS A 75 24.97 -10.19 -13.46
CA LYS A 75 25.13 -10.44 -12.03
C LYS A 75 24.88 -9.20 -11.19
N LEU A 76 24.58 -9.42 -9.91
CA LEU A 76 24.52 -8.39 -8.87
C LEU A 76 25.78 -8.43 -8.00
N SER A 77 26.22 -7.28 -7.50
CA SER A 77 27.27 -7.22 -6.47
C SER A 77 26.80 -7.81 -5.14
N ASP A 78 27.73 -8.16 -4.24
CA ASP A 78 27.39 -8.72 -2.93
C ASP A 78 26.45 -7.80 -2.13
N THR A 79 26.71 -6.49 -2.15
CA THR A 79 25.84 -5.48 -1.53
C THR A 79 24.43 -5.49 -2.11
N GLN A 80 24.31 -5.58 -3.43
CA GLN A 80 23.03 -5.67 -4.13
C GLN A 80 22.28 -6.97 -3.80
N GLN A 81 23.00 -8.09 -3.68
CA GLN A 81 22.42 -9.37 -3.28
C GLN A 81 21.92 -9.35 -1.83
N ILE A 82 22.67 -8.75 -0.90
CA ILE A 82 22.24 -8.55 0.50
C ILE A 82 20.97 -7.70 0.53
N MET A 83 20.94 -6.62 -0.23
CA MET A 83 19.77 -5.75 -0.34
C MET A 83 18.54 -6.50 -0.88
N LEU A 84 18.70 -7.27 -1.95
CA LEU A 84 17.64 -8.10 -2.52
C LEU A 84 17.10 -9.09 -1.50
N LYS A 85 17.98 -9.85 -0.81
CA LYS A 85 17.59 -10.82 0.21
C LYS A 85 16.81 -10.16 1.36
N ARG A 86 17.26 -8.99 1.82
CA ARG A 86 16.56 -8.21 2.86
C ARG A 86 15.15 -7.79 2.41
N LEU A 87 15.00 -7.34 1.16
CA LEU A 87 13.70 -6.95 0.62
C LEU A 87 12.77 -8.15 0.45
N LEU A 88 13.26 -9.29 -0.05
CA LEU A 88 12.48 -10.53 -0.15
C LEU A 88 11.95 -10.96 1.22
N ALA A 89 12.82 -10.99 2.23
CA ALA A 89 12.42 -11.32 3.60
C ALA A 89 11.38 -10.32 4.15
N ARG A 90 11.63 -9.00 4.03
CA ARG A 90 10.69 -7.96 4.48
C ARG A 90 9.33 -8.10 3.80
N TYR A 91 9.31 -8.46 2.52
CA TYR A 91 8.08 -8.61 1.76
C TYR A 91 7.56 -10.04 1.76
N ARG A 92 8.00 -10.93 2.67
CA ARG A 92 7.50 -12.32 2.78
C ARG A 92 7.46 -13.05 1.44
N LEU A 93 8.53 -12.89 0.67
CA LEU A 93 8.85 -13.67 -0.51
C LEU A 93 9.98 -14.61 -0.14
N ASP A 94 9.95 -15.82 -0.68
CA ASP A 94 10.98 -16.81 -0.39
C ASP A 94 12.33 -16.23 -0.82
N PRO A 95 13.23 -15.95 0.14
CA PRO A 95 14.54 -15.46 -0.22
C PRO A 95 15.21 -16.56 -1.04
N ILE A 96 15.85 -16.16 -2.14
CA ILE A 96 16.64 -17.02 -3.03
C ILE A 96 17.63 -17.92 -2.24
N SER A 97 17.90 -17.57 -0.98
CA SER A 97 18.70 -18.29 0.02
C SER A 97 18.26 -19.71 0.37
N ALA A 98 17.09 -20.21 -0.07
CA ALA A 98 16.76 -21.63 0.10
C ALA A 98 17.60 -22.55 -0.82
N LYS A 99 18.34 -21.98 -1.79
CA LYS A 99 19.23 -22.70 -2.71
C LYS A 99 20.70 -22.37 -2.42
N ALA A 100 21.58 -23.36 -2.53
CA ALA A 100 23.04 -23.22 -2.34
C ALA A 100 23.69 -22.32 -3.42
N GLU A 101 23.14 -22.36 -4.64
CA GLU A 101 23.52 -21.50 -5.76
C GLU A 101 22.25 -21.00 -6.47
N TYR A 102 22.32 -19.83 -7.09
CA TYR A 102 21.19 -19.22 -7.80
C TYR A 102 21.60 -18.71 -9.18
N THR A 103 20.70 -18.93 -10.14
CA THR A 103 20.86 -18.51 -11.53
C THR A 103 20.43 -17.05 -11.74
N LYS A 104 20.79 -16.47 -12.89
CA LYS A 104 20.29 -15.16 -13.33
C LYS A 104 18.76 -15.16 -13.38
N GLU A 105 18.17 -16.27 -13.78
CA GLU A 105 16.73 -16.49 -13.86
C GLU A 105 16.07 -16.47 -12.48
N ASP A 106 16.68 -17.12 -11.47
CA ASP A 106 16.18 -17.08 -10.08
C ASP A 106 16.15 -15.64 -9.52
N ILE A 107 17.20 -14.86 -9.80
CA ILE A 107 17.27 -13.45 -9.39
C ILE A 107 16.20 -12.63 -10.11
N SER A 108 16.04 -12.83 -11.43
CA SER A 108 15.05 -12.13 -12.25
C SER A 108 13.61 -12.40 -11.77
N LEU A 109 13.26 -13.65 -11.48
CA LEU A 109 11.96 -14.02 -10.91
C LEU A 109 11.70 -13.35 -9.56
N SER A 110 12.73 -13.26 -8.72
CA SER A 110 12.65 -12.63 -7.41
C SER A 110 12.45 -11.11 -7.49
N ILE A 111 13.14 -10.46 -8.42
CA ILE A 111 12.95 -9.04 -8.76
C ILE A 111 11.51 -8.82 -9.24
N ALA A 112 11.02 -9.63 -10.17
CA ALA A 112 9.64 -9.52 -10.67
C ALA A 112 8.59 -9.70 -9.56
N ALA A 113 8.81 -10.67 -8.66
CA ALA A 113 7.93 -10.90 -7.52
C ALA A 113 7.93 -9.71 -6.53
N LEU A 114 9.09 -9.08 -6.31
CA LEU A 114 9.20 -7.86 -5.51
C LEU A 114 8.49 -6.69 -6.17
N LEU A 115 8.70 -6.45 -7.47
CA LEU A 115 8.03 -5.37 -8.21
C LEU A 115 6.51 -5.52 -8.21
N LYS A 116 5.97 -6.74 -8.12
CA LYS A 116 4.52 -6.96 -7.94
C LYS A 116 4.01 -6.50 -6.57
N ARG A 117 4.83 -6.59 -5.51
CA ARG A 117 4.49 -6.15 -4.14
C ARG A 117 4.84 -4.67 -3.91
N LEU A 118 5.90 -4.16 -4.52
CA LEU A 118 6.38 -2.79 -4.35
C LEU A 118 5.69 -1.84 -5.32
N ASP A 119 4.47 -1.46 -4.99
CA ASP A 119 3.74 -0.46 -5.75
C ASP A 119 2.76 0.29 -4.85
N ILE A 120 2.31 1.45 -5.33
CA ILE A 120 1.40 2.32 -4.59
C ILE A 120 0.04 1.65 -4.36
N ILE A 121 -0.62 2.05 -3.28
CA ILE A 121 -2.06 1.85 -3.10
C ILE A 121 -2.72 3.22 -3.29
N PRO A 122 -3.73 3.35 -4.16
CA PRO A 122 -4.37 4.65 -4.41
C PRO A 122 -4.83 5.32 -3.12
N VAL A 123 -4.50 6.61 -2.97
CA VAL A 123 -4.77 7.40 -1.77
C VAL A 123 -6.26 7.33 -1.39
N LYS A 124 -7.15 7.43 -2.39
CA LYS A 124 -8.60 7.34 -2.19
C LYS A 124 -9.05 5.99 -1.61
N LEU A 125 -8.41 4.89 -1.99
CA LEU A 125 -8.75 3.57 -1.45
C LEU A 125 -8.36 3.49 0.04
N VAL A 126 -7.11 3.86 0.36
CA VAL A 126 -6.60 3.83 1.74
C VAL A 126 -7.45 4.73 2.64
N MET A 127 -7.76 5.93 2.18
CA MET A 127 -8.59 6.89 2.90
C MET A 127 -10.00 6.35 3.14
N ALA A 128 -10.63 5.73 2.12
CA ALA A 128 -11.96 5.18 2.26
C ALA A 128 -12.02 4.06 3.31
N GLN A 129 -11.01 3.19 3.32
CA GLN A 129 -10.88 2.13 4.31
C GLN A 129 -10.64 2.72 5.70
N ALA A 130 -9.75 3.71 5.84
CA ALA A 130 -9.55 4.39 7.12
C ALA A 130 -10.86 5.00 7.66
N ILE A 131 -11.67 5.64 6.82
CA ILE A 131 -12.99 6.19 7.21
C ILE A 131 -13.91 5.09 7.72
N ILE A 132 -14.02 3.98 6.98
CA ILE A 132 -14.91 2.86 7.30
C ILE A 132 -14.48 2.18 8.61
N GLU A 133 -13.21 1.83 8.74
CA GLU A 133 -12.71 1.02 9.85
C GLU A 133 -12.57 1.83 11.16
N SER A 134 -12.31 3.14 11.06
CA SER A 134 -12.10 3.99 12.25
C SER A 134 -13.27 4.93 12.58
N GLY A 135 -14.28 5.01 11.72
CA GLY A 135 -15.36 5.97 11.85
C GLY A 135 -14.85 7.40 11.82
N TRP A 136 -14.10 7.77 10.77
CA TRP A 136 -13.43 9.08 10.65
C TRP A 136 -12.42 9.38 11.76
N GLY A 137 -11.70 8.35 12.22
CA GLY A 137 -10.72 8.45 13.30
C GLY A 137 -11.33 8.51 14.71
N ASN A 138 -12.64 8.32 14.86
CA ASN A 138 -13.29 8.45 16.16
C ASN A 138 -13.20 7.22 17.06
N SER A 139 -12.88 6.06 16.50
CA SER A 139 -12.66 4.82 17.23
C SER A 139 -11.61 4.98 18.34
N GLY A 140 -11.81 4.33 19.47
CA GLY A 140 -10.83 4.31 20.56
C GLY A 140 -9.47 3.73 20.13
N PHE A 141 -9.48 2.73 19.23
CA PHE A 141 -8.24 2.16 18.67
C PHE A 141 -7.50 3.13 17.75
N ALA A 142 -8.23 3.99 17.04
CA ALA A 142 -7.63 5.05 16.24
C ALA A 142 -7.03 6.14 17.14
N LYS A 143 -7.82 6.69 18.07
CA LYS A 143 -7.41 7.78 18.97
C LYS A 143 -6.25 7.42 19.89
N ASN A 144 -6.29 6.23 20.49
CA ASN A 144 -5.33 5.83 21.53
C ASN A 144 -4.25 4.88 21.02
N GLY A 145 -4.53 4.16 19.93
CA GLY A 145 -3.63 3.14 19.38
C GLY A 145 -3.04 3.50 18.02
N ASN A 146 -3.43 4.63 17.41
CA ASN A 146 -3.07 4.99 16.03
C ASN A 146 -3.43 3.89 15.00
N ASN A 147 -4.42 3.04 15.33
CA ASN A 147 -4.85 1.93 14.48
C ASN A 147 -6.17 2.30 13.78
N TYR A 148 -6.04 2.90 12.61
CA TYR A 148 -7.16 3.38 11.80
C TYR A 148 -7.79 2.31 10.91
N PHE A 149 -7.18 1.12 10.85
CA PHE A 149 -7.53 0.06 9.90
C PHE A 149 -7.92 -1.26 10.60
N GLY A 150 -8.05 -1.25 11.93
CA GLY A 150 -8.40 -2.44 12.70
C GLY A 150 -7.39 -3.57 12.59
N VAL A 151 -6.09 -3.27 12.40
CA VAL A 151 -5.07 -4.31 12.22
C VAL A 151 -4.93 -5.14 13.50
N HIS A 152 -5.11 -6.45 13.36
CA HIS A 152 -4.89 -7.41 14.44
C HIS A 152 -3.42 -7.87 14.50
N CYS A 153 -2.99 -8.27 15.68
CA CYS A 153 -1.71 -8.93 15.91
C CYS A 153 -1.84 -10.03 16.97
N TYR A 154 -0.91 -10.98 16.97
CA TYR A 154 -1.03 -12.25 17.72
C TYR A 154 0.16 -12.50 18.67
N THR A 155 0.99 -11.48 18.89
CA THR A 155 2.14 -11.55 19.80
C THR A 155 1.76 -10.85 21.09
N ASP A 156 2.08 -11.44 22.25
CA ASP A 156 1.76 -10.79 23.51
C ASP A 156 2.39 -9.40 23.61
N GLY A 157 1.61 -8.42 24.08
CA GLY A 157 2.02 -7.01 24.17
C GLY A 157 2.08 -6.23 22.85
N CYS A 158 1.70 -6.81 21.70
CA CYS A 158 1.71 -6.09 20.41
C CYS A 158 0.58 -5.05 20.25
N GLY A 159 -0.38 -5.04 21.16
CA GLY A 159 -1.58 -4.21 21.06
C GLY A 159 -2.46 -4.28 22.30
N VAL A 160 -3.72 -3.87 22.15
CA VAL A 160 -4.74 -3.88 23.21
C VAL A 160 -5.75 -4.98 22.94
N LYS A 161 -6.14 -5.74 23.98
CA LYS A 161 -7.23 -6.72 23.85
C LYS A 161 -8.56 -6.01 23.54
N PRO A 162 -9.42 -6.57 22.69
CA PRO A 162 -10.74 -6.00 22.45
C PRO A 162 -11.55 -5.96 23.75
N ALA A 163 -12.09 -4.79 24.09
CA ALA A 163 -12.90 -4.63 25.30
C ALA A 163 -14.13 -5.56 25.23
N GLY A 164 -14.39 -6.29 26.33
CA GLY A 164 -15.51 -7.22 26.41
C GLY A 164 -15.29 -8.55 25.67
N ASN A 165 -14.08 -8.84 25.18
CA ASN A 165 -13.71 -10.13 24.61
C ASN A 165 -12.35 -10.60 25.15
N ASP A 166 -12.32 -10.95 26.44
CA ASP A 166 -11.09 -11.37 27.13
C ASP A 166 -10.53 -12.70 26.58
N SER A 167 -11.39 -13.50 25.96
CA SER A 167 -11.05 -14.75 25.28
C SER A 167 -10.55 -14.58 23.83
N ALA A 168 -10.44 -13.35 23.34
CA ALA A 168 -9.82 -13.10 22.04
C ALA A 168 -8.38 -13.64 22.02
N ASP A 169 -8.04 -14.41 20.98
CA ASP A 169 -6.71 -14.92 20.69
C ASP A 169 -5.84 -13.89 19.91
N PHE A 170 -6.37 -12.69 19.72
CA PHE A 170 -5.72 -11.57 19.05
C PHE A 170 -5.78 -10.28 19.87
N TYR A 171 -4.85 -9.38 19.56
CA TYR A 171 -4.81 -8.00 20.02
C TYR A 171 -5.12 -7.07 18.85
N VAL A 172 -5.71 -5.91 19.13
CA VAL A 172 -5.76 -4.80 18.19
C VAL A 172 -4.44 -4.04 18.30
N LYS A 173 -3.63 -4.10 17.24
CA LYS A 173 -2.26 -3.57 17.23
C LYS A 173 -2.23 -2.09 17.60
N THR A 174 -1.21 -1.65 18.33
CA THR A 174 -0.96 -0.23 18.57
C THR A 174 0.30 0.24 17.84
N TYR A 175 0.32 1.52 17.50
CA TYR A 175 1.41 2.14 16.75
C TYR A 175 1.90 3.39 17.46
N ARG A 176 3.22 3.63 17.34
CA ARG A 176 3.89 4.81 17.89
C ARG A 176 3.41 6.14 17.28
N SER A 177 2.81 6.10 16.09
CA SER A 177 2.27 7.25 15.37
C SER A 177 1.26 6.80 14.32
N GLU A 178 0.45 7.74 13.83
CA GLU A 178 -0.45 7.54 12.68
C GLU A 178 0.32 7.02 11.45
N MET A 179 1.40 7.71 11.08
CA MET A 179 2.29 7.32 10.00
C MET A 179 2.75 5.86 10.10
N ALA A 180 3.12 5.39 11.30
CA ALA A 180 3.54 4.00 11.49
C ALA A 180 2.40 3.00 11.26
N GLY A 181 1.16 3.37 11.63
CA GLY A 181 -0.03 2.59 11.32
C GLY A 181 -0.34 2.54 9.83
N ILE A 182 -0.20 3.67 9.13
CA ILE A 182 -0.38 3.76 7.67
C ILE A 182 0.70 2.94 6.95
N GLU A 183 1.98 3.06 7.31
CA GLU A 183 3.08 2.28 6.74
C GLU A 183 2.85 0.77 6.87
N ASP A 184 2.46 0.31 8.07
CA ASP A 184 2.17 -1.09 8.33
C ASP A 184 0.96 -1.57 7.53
N TYR A 185 -0.09 -0.77 7.44
CA TYR A 185 -1.28 -1.10 6.66
C TYR A 185 -0.98 -1.24 5.17
N LEU A 186 -0.26 -0.28 4.56
CA LEU A 186 0.16 -0.39 3.17
C LEU A 186 1.08 -1.59 2.93
N TRP A 187 1.96 -1.89 3.88
CA TRP A 187 2.79 -3.09 3.82
C TRP A 187 1.94 -4.37 3.88
N ILE A 188 0.91 -4.42 4.72
CA ILE A 188 -0.04 -5.54 4.79
C ILE A 188 -0.76 -5.74 3.45
N LEU A 189 -1.29 -4.67 2.84
CA LEU A 189 -1.92 -4.74 1.51
C LEU A 189 -0.95 -5.25 0.43
N ASN A 190 0.32 -4.84 0.54
CA ASN A 190 1.37 -5.23 -0.40
C ASN A 190 1.97 -6.62 -0.15
N THR A 191 1.73 -7.25 1.00
CA THR A 191 2.38 -8.53 1.36
C THR A 191 1.42 -9.66 1.71
N GLY A 192 0.28 -9.37 2.33
CA GLY A 192 -0.64 -10.37 2.85
C GLY A 192 -1.21 -11.26 1.75
N HIS A 193 -1.39 -12.55 2.06
CA HIS A 193 -1.96 -13.53 1.12
C HIS A 193 -3.40 -13.16 0.73
N ALA A 194 -4.21 -12.68 1.69
CA ALA A 194 -5.57 -12.22 1.47
C ALA A 194 -5.69 -11.08 0.42
N TYR A 195 -4.63 -10.28 0.25
CA TYR A 195 -4.61 -9.13 -0.66
C TYR A 195 -3.97 -9.44 -2.01
N ARG A 196 -3.80 -10.72 -2.36
CA ARG A 196 -3.26 -11.13 -3.66
C ARG A 196 -4.12 -10.59 -4.82
N GLY A 197 -5.45 -10.69 -4.71
CA GLY A 197 -6.38 -10.20 -5.73
C GLY A 197 -6.25 -8.71 -6.03
N LEU A 198 -6.06 -7.88 -4.99
CA LEU A 198 -5.76 -6.46 -5.14
C LEU A 198 -4.47 -6.24 -5.95
N ARG A 199 -3.39 -6.94 -5.60
CA ARG A 199 -2.09 -6.80 -6.30
C ARG A 199 -2.14 -7.31 -7.75
N ASP A 200 -2.89 -8.38 -8.00
CA ASP A 200 -3.10 -8.91 -9.35
C ASP A 200 -3.89 -7.92 -10.22
N THR A 201 -4.93 -7.32 -9.66
CA THR A 201 -5.73 -6.27 -10.35
C THR A 201 -4.88 -5.06 -10.66
N ARG A 202 -4.08 -4.58 -9.70
CA ARG A 202 -3.14 -3.47 -9.90
C ARG A 202 -2.12 -3.77 -11.01
N LEU A 203 -1.52 -4.95 -11.01
CA LEU A 203 -0.58 -5.36 -12.06
C LEU A 203 -1.26 -5.43 -13.43
N LYS A 204 -2.47 -5.97 -13.51
CA LYS A 204 -3.26 -6.01 -14.75
C LYS A 204 -3.50 -4.61 -15.32
N LEU A 205 -3.95 -3.67 -14.49
CA LEU A 205 -4.20 -2.29 -14.93
C LEU A 205 -2.92 -1.63 -15.48
N LYS A 206 -1.78 -1.82 -14.80
CA LYS A 206 -0.48 -1.32 -15.28
C LYS A 206 -0.08 -1.92 -16.63
N ASN A 207 -0.22 -3.24 -16.79
CA ASN A 207 0.10 -3.91 -18.06
C ASN A 207 -0.81 -3.45 -19.21
N GLU A 208 -2.02 -2.98 -18.89
CA GLU A 208 -2.97 -2.40 -19.84
C GLU A 208 -2.77 -0.87 -20.03
N ASN A 209 -1.72 -0.28 -19.44
CA ASN A 209 -1.48 1.17 -19.40
C ASN A 209 -2.69 1.99 -18.90
N LYS A 210 -3.47 1.43 -17.97
CA LYS A 210 -4.60 2.08 -17.33
C LYS A 210 -4.18 2.69 -16.00
N ALA A 211 -4.84 3.79 -15.63
CA ALA A 211 -4.73 4.35 -14.29
C ALA A 211 -5.13 3.30 -13.24
N ILE A 212 -4.45 3.33 -12.08
CA ILE A 212 -4.74 2.42 -10.97
C ILE A 212 -6.03 2.88 -10.28
N ASP A 213 -7.17 2.36 -10.77
CA ASP A 213 -8.50 2.70 -10.25
C ASP A 213 -8.71 2.15 -8.82
N PRO A 214 -8.95 3.01 -7.81
CA PRO A 214 -9.19 2.59 -6.44
C PRO A 214 -10.42 1.67 -6.29
N ILE A 215 -11.46 1.85 -7.10
CA ILE A 215 -12.69 1.03 -7.04
C ILE A 215 -12.41 -0.37 -7.61
N ALA A 216 -11.68 -0.45 -8.73
CA ALA A 216 -11.23 -1.73 -9.27
C ALA A 216 -10.35 -2.49 -8.26
N LEU A 217 -9.43 -1.81 -7.57
CA LEU A 217 -8.61 -2.44 -6.53
C LEU A 217 -9.45 -2.91 -5.33
N ALA A 218 -10.49 -2.18 -4.94
CA ALA A 218 -11.42 -2.58 -3.89
C ALA A 218 -12.16 -3.89 -4.22
N GLN A 219 -12.49 -4.15 -5.50
CA GLN A 219 -13.06 -5.43 -5.92
C GLN A 219 -12.11 -6.61 -5.65
N GLY A 220 -10.80 -6.37 -5.75
CA GLY A 220 -9.76 -7.34 -5.39
C GLY A 220 -9.68 -7.65 -3.89
N LEU A 221 -10.46 -6.96 -3.04
CA LEU A 221 -10.62 -7.21 -1.60
C LEU A 221 -11.83 -8.09 -1.28
N SER A 222 -12.55 -8.64 -2.27
CA SER A 222 -13.76 -9.43 -2.03
C SER A 222 -13.55 -10.65 -1.12
N ALA A 223 -12.33 -11.22 -1.09
CA ALA A 223 -11.95 -12.31 -0.19
C ALA A 223 -11.60 -11.86 1.25
N TYR A 224 -11.48 -10.55 1.50
CA TYR A 224 -11.06 -9.99 2.79
C TYR A 224 -12.26 -9.74 3.73
N SER A 225 -13.39 -9.30 3.20
CA SER A 225 -14.58 -9.03 4.02
C SER A 225 -15.57 -10.17 3.93
N THR A 226 -16.10 -10.63 5.07
CA THR A 226 -17.29 -11.50 5.10
C THR A 226 -18.50 -10.85 4.43
N LYS A 227 -18.49 -9.52 4.29
CA LYS A 227 -19.49 -8.73 3.57
C LYS A 227 -19.30 -8.70 2.05
N GLY A 228 -18.18 -9.20 1.53
CA GLY A 228 -17.91 -9.35 0.09
C GLY A 228 -18.23 -8.10 -0.72
N GLU A 229 -19.19 -8.21 -1.65
CA GLU A 229 -19.63 -7.11 -2.52
C GLU A 229 -20.20 -5.89 -1.77
N GLU A 230 -20.83 -6.09 -0.60
CA GLU A 230 -21.36 -4.98 0.20
C GLU A 230 -20.23 -4.06 0.67
N TYR A 231 -19.07 -4.63 1.03
CA TYR A 231 -17.89 -3.85 1.38
C TYR A 231 -17.39 -3.02 0.19
N VAL A 232 -17.35 -3.59 -1.00
CA VAL A 232 -16.95 -2.88 -2.22
C VAL A 232 -17.90 -1.71 -2.51
N LYS A 233 -19.21 -1.89 -2.30
CA LYS A 233 -20.21 -0.83 -2.43
C LYS A 233 -19.97 0.29 -1.42
N MET A 234 -19.66 -0.06 -0.17
CA MET A 234 -19.35 0.91 0.88
C MET A 234 -18.10 1.73 0.54
N VAL A 235 -17.00 1.07 0.16
CA VAL A 235 -15.76 1.74 -0.28
C VAL A 235 -16.03 2.67 -1.47
N SER A 236 -16.75 2.17 -2.48
CA SER A 236 -17.10 2.97 -3.67
C SER A 236 -17.94 4.20 -3.31
N ASN A 237 -18.88 4.07 -2.37
CA ASN A 237 -19.68 5.18 -1.89
C ASN A 237 -18.83 6.22 -1.16
N ILE A 238 -17.91 5.79 -0.30
CA ILE A 238 -16.98 6.70 0.40
C ILE A 238 -16.11 7.46 -0.60
N ILE A 239 -15.49 6.75 -1.55
CA ILE A 239 -14.63 7.37 -2.57
C ILE A 239 -15.37 8.44 -3.36
N LYS A 240 -16.59 8.14 -3.83
CA LYS A 240 -17.34 9.06 -4.70
C LYS A 240 -17.84 10.27 -3.94
N ASN A 241 -18.33 10.09 -2.72
CA ASN A 241 -19.10 11.13 -2.04
C ASN A 241 -18.30 11.92 -1.00
N TYR A 242 -17.26 11.32 -0.43
CA TYR A 242 -16.65 11.79 0.82
C TYR A 242 -15.12 11.99 0.72
N ILE A 243 -14.54 11.80 -0.46
CA ILE A 243 -13.11 12.02 -0.70
C ILE A 243 -12.97 13.00 -1.88
N PRO A 244 -12.05 13.99 -1.81
CA PRO A 244 -11.86 14.95 -2.89
C PRO A 244 -11.56 14.28 -4.23
N GLU A 245 -12.05 14.85 -5.33
CA GLU A 245 -11.72 14.32 -6.66
C GLU A 245 -10.25 14.58 -7.02
N ASN A 246 -9.71 15.71 -6.60
CA ASN A 246 -8.39 16.25 -6.95
C ASN A 246 -7.35 16.03 -5.84
N THR A 247 -7.27 14.82 -5.26
CA THR A 247 -6.34 14.53 -4.16
C THR A 247 -4.88 14.84 -4.50
N ASP A 248 -4.47 14.63 -5.75
CA ASP A 248 -3.08 14.83 -6.18
C ASP A 248 -2.76 16.33 -6.34
N ASP A 249 -3.73 17.12 -6.80
CA ASP A 249 -3.64 18.59 -6.88
C ASP A 249 -3.47 19.20 -5.49
N LEU A 250 -4.24 18.72 -4.50
CA LEU A 250 -4.13 19.15 -3.10
C LEU A 250 -2.72 18.89 -2.53
N LEU A 251 -2.06 17.81 -2.96
CA LEU A 251 -0.74 17.42 -2.49
C LEU A 251 0.40 18.12 -3.21
N THR A 252 0.17 18.63 -4.43
CA THR A 252 1.20 19.28 -5.25
C THR A 252 1.03 20.79 -5.36
N GLY A 253 -0.10 21.34 -4.90
CA GLY A 253 -0.42 22.76 -5.03
C GLY A 253 -0.75 23.16 -6.47
N SER A 254 -0.87 22.17 -7.36
CA SER A 254 -1.33 22.37 -8.73
C SER A 254 -2.78 22.82 -8.68
N LYS A 255 -3.11 23.99 -9.22
CA LYS A 255 -4.50 24.36 -9.48
C LYS A 255 -4.89 23.80 -10.85
N PRO A 256 -6.13 23.31 -11.01
CA PRO A 256 -6.64 22.90 -12.33
C PRO A 256 -6.63 24.06 -13.33
#